data_AF-A0A963L738-F1
#
_entry.id   AF-A0A963L738-F1
#
_cell.length_a   1.000
_cell.length_b   1.000
_cell.length_c   1.000
_cell.angle_alpha   90.00
_cell.angle_beta   90.00
_cell.angle_gamma   90.00
#
_symmetry.space_group_name_H-M   'P 1'
#
loop_
_entity.id
_entity.type
_entity.pdbx_description
1 polymer ?
#
loop_
_entity_poly.entity_id
_entity_poly.type
_entity_poly.pdbx_seq_one_letter_code
_entity_poly.pdbx_strand_id
1 'polypeptide(L)'
;MSIAGAFAQLLEIVVALALAPVLSGWVNQWRAWLQNKSAPPLLQPYRVLHKLFNKESVVASSASPLFRATPYIVFGCMLLACGIVPTLSTDLPLSVAADAIALVGLFALARVFISLAAMDIGTSFGTLGARREMLIGFLAEPALLMVLFSASLISHSTSLTTIVDTLSQREFMIYPGLAFAGVAFTMVSLAENARVPVDNPATHLELTMIHEALILEYSGRHLALIEWAASLKLF
;
A
#
# COMPACT_ATOMS: atom_id res chain seq x y z
N MET A 1 18.79 22.07 -3.47
CA MET A 1 17.99 21.50 -2.36
C MET A 1 18.08 22.46 -1.19
N SER A 2 16.97 23.08 -0.79
CA SER A 2 16.94 23.89 0.43
C SER A 2 16.90 22.97 1.65
N ILE A 3 17.56 23.36 2.75
CA ILE A 3 17.52 22.60 4.03
C ILE A 3 16.07 22.46 4.51
N ALA A 4 15.25 23.49 4.28
CA ALA A 4 13.83 23.48 4.58
C ALA A 4 13.06 22.40 3.80
N GLY A 5 13.35 22.21 2.50
CA GLY A 5 12.70 21.18 1.68
C GLY A 5 13.07 19.75 2.13
N ALA A 6 14.32 19.52 2.51
CA ALA A 6 14.75 18.23 3.07
C ALA A 6 14.07 17.93 4.41
N PHE A 7 13.91 18.95 5.26
CA PHE A 7 13.19 18.83 6.53
C PHE A 7 11.69 18.56 6.31
N ALA A 8 11.06 19.26 5.37
CA ALA A 8 9.66 19.05 5.02
C ALA A 8 9.40 17.63 4.50
N GLN A 9 10.28 17.11 3.63
CA GLN A 9 10.21 15.74 3.15
C GLN A 9 10.33 14.71 4.27
N LEU A 10 11.29 14.92 5.18
CA LEU A 10 11.48 14.02 6.32
C LEU A 10 10.24 14.04 7.21
N LEU A 11 9.71 15.23 7.49
CA LEU A 11 8.49 15.40 8.27
C LEU A 11 7.33 14.66 7.63
N GLU A 12 7.14 14.77 6.32
CA GLU A 12 6.10 14.05 5.58
C GLU A 12 6.21 12.54 5.73
N ILE A 13 7.40 11.98 5.51
CA ILE A 13 7.62 10.54 5.65
C ILE A 13 7.36 10.09 7.09
N VAL A 14 7.81 10.85 8.09
CA VAL A 14 7.59 10.54 9.51
C VAL A 14 6.10 10.61 9.86
N VAL A 15 5.39 11.62 9.36
CA VAL A 15 3.94 11.76 9.55
C VAL A 15 3.20 10.59 8.91
N ALA A 16 3.55 10.21 7.68
CA ALA A 16 2.96 9.05 7.00
C ALA A 16 3.22 7.75 7.79
N LEU A 17 4.46 7.51 8.22
CA LEU A 17 4.85 6.35 9.03
C LEU A 17 4.07 6.24 10.34
N ALA A 18 3.80 7.38 10.98
CA ALA A 18 2.98 7.44 12.19
C ALA A 18 1.49 7.28 11.87
N LEU A 19 0.92 8.03 10.94
CA LEU A 19 -0.52 8.03 10.71
C LEU A 19 -1.04 6.76 10.02
N ALA A 20 -0.22 6.08 9.22
CA ALA A 20 -0.62 4.87 8.50
C ALA A 20 -1.18 3.75 9.42
N PRO A 21 -0.49 3.31 10.49
CA PRO A 21 -1.06 2.36 11.44
C PRO A 21 -2.33 2.84 12.14
N VAL A 22 -2.45 4.15 12.41
CA VAL A 22 -3.68 4.74 13.02
C VAL A 22 -4.86 4.61 12.07
N LEU A 23 -4.65 4.88 10.78
CA LEU A 23 -5.69 4.75 9.76
C LEU A 23 -6.14 3.29 9.62
N SER A 24 -5.21 2.33 9.61
CA SER A 24 -5.55 0.90 9.64
C SER A 24 -6.39 0.54 10.88
N GLY A 25 -6.01 1.05 12.06
CA GLY A 25 -6.78 0.90 13.30
C GLY A 25 -8.19 1.48 13.20
N TRP A 26 -8.31 2.68 12.64
CA TRP A 26 -9.59 3.36 12.41
C TRP A 26 -10.51 2.56 11.49
N VAL A 27 -10.00 2.04 10.38
CA VAL A 27 -10.77 1.19 9.46
C VAL A 27 -11.27 -0.09 10.16
N ASN A 28 -10.45 -0.69 11.03
CA ASN A 28 -10.84 -1.86 11.79
C ASN A 28 -11.92 -1.57 12.84
N GLN A 29 -11.95 -0.36 13.43
CA GLN A 29 -13.03 0.06 14.31
C GLN A 29 -14.35 0.18 13.57
N TRP A 30 -14.37 0.86 12.42
CA TRP A 30 -15.56 0.97 11.58
C TRP A 30 -16.07 -0.40 11.15
N ARG A 31 -15.18 -1.29 10.75
CA ARG A 31 -15.56 -2.68 10.43
C ARG A 31 -16.24 -3.38 11.60
N ALA A 32 -15.70 -3.25 12.82
CA ALA A 32 -16.28 -3.88 14.01
C ALA A 32 -17.65 -3.29 14.37
N TRP A 33 -17.79 -1.96 14.35
CA TRP A 33 -19.05 -1.28 14.63
C TRP A 33 -20.14 -1.59 13.60
N LEU A 34 -19.80 -1.63 12.31
CA LEU A 34 -20.73 -1.99 11.24
C LEU A 34 -21.19 -3.47 11.34
N GLN A 35 -20.38 -4.33 11.97
CA GLN A 35 -20.75 -5.72 12.29
C GLN A 35 -21.44 -5.87 13.65
N ASN A 36 -21.77 -4.76 14.33
CA ASN A 36 -22.36 -4.72 15.66
C ASN A 36 -21.52 -5.44 16.73
N LYS A 37 -20.19 -5.32 16.62
CA LYS A 37 -19.20 -5.87 17.57
C LYS A 37 -18.51 -4.74 18.34
N SER A 38 -17.93 -5.07 19.50
CA SER A 38 -17.03 -4.16 20.20
C SER A 38 -15.74 -3.97 19.41
N ALA A 39 -15.36 -2.71 19.17
CA ALA A 39 -14.18 -2.38 18.39
C ALA A 39 -12.90 -2.41 19.24
N PRO A 40 -11.77 -2.87 18.68
CA PRO A 40 -10.49 -2.74 19.34
C PRO A 40 -10.03 -1.27 19.47
N PRO A 41 -9.06 -0.96 20.34
CA PRO A 41 -8.53 0.39 20.47
C PRO A 41 -7.76 0.83 19.21
N LEU A 42 -7.83 2.13 18.88
CA LEU A 42 -7.15 2.71 17.71
C LEU A 42 -5.65 2.44 17.64
N LEU A 43 -4.98 2.37 18.79
CA LEU A 43 -3.55 2.13 18.89
C LEU A 43 -3.18 0.64 18.88
N GLN A 44 -4.13 -0.26 18.65
CA GLN A 44 -3.85 -1.70 18.56
C GLN A 44 -2.78 -2.03 17.50
N PRO A 45 -2.81 -1.46 16.27
CA PRO A 45 -1.80 -1.77 15.26
C PRO A 45 -0.36 -1.48 15.74
N TYR A 46 -0.13 -0.40 16.47
CA TYR A 46 1.19 -0.13 17.06
C TYR A 46 1.62 -1.16 18.10
N ARG A 47 0.69 -1.62 18.94
CA ARG A 47 0.99 -2.68 19.93
C ARG A 47 1.34 -3.98 19.23
N VAL A 48 0.68 -4.28 18.11
CA VAL A 48 0.98 -5.45 17.27
C VAL A 48 2.36 -5.30 16.63
N LEU A 49 2.67 -4.16 16.00
CA LEU A 49 3.99 -3.89 15.43
C LEU A 49 5.09 -4.01 16.49
N HIS A 50 4.92 -3.38 17.65
CA HIS A 50 5.87 -3.48 18.77
C HIS A 50 6.07 -4.93 19.22
N LYS A 51 4.98 -5.70 19.37
CA LYS A 51 5.04 -7.13 19.68
C LYS A 51 5.81 -7.93 18.63
N LEU A 52 5.59 -7.65 17.35
CA LEU A 52 6.24 -8.38 16.25
C LEU A 52 7.73 -8.05 16.14
N PHE A 53 8.13 -6.80 16.36
CA PHE A 53 9.55 -6.42 16.40
C PHE A 53 10.31 -7.06 17.56
N ASN A 54 9.64 -7.30 18.69
CA ASN A 54 10.23 -7.98 19.84
C ASN A 54 10.22 -9.52 19.75
N LYS A 55 9.64 -10.08 18.68
CA LYS A 55 9.62 -11.53 18.45
C LYS A 55 10.78 -11.96 17.58
N GLU A 56 11.28 -13.15 17.86
CA GLU A 56 12.25 -13.83 16.99
C GLU A 56 11.60 -14.15 15.63
N SER A 57 12.38 -13.99 14.58
CA SER A 57 11.96 -14.35 13.22
C SER A 57 12.43 -15.76 12.92
N VAL A 58 11.47 -16.67 12.81
CA VAL A 58 11.69 -18.05 12.37
C VAL A 58 11.54 -18.09 10.86
N VAL A 59 12.54 -18.62 10.18
CA VAL A 59 12.60 -18.74 8.72
C VAL A 59 12.85 -20.20 8.37
N ALA A 60 12.12 -20.73 7.38
CA ALA A 60 12.30 -22.09 6.92
C ALA A 60 13.73 -22.34 6.42
N SER A 61 14.25 -23.56 6.60
CA SER A 61 15.59 -23.95 6.15
C SER A 61 15.75 -23.90 4.62
N SER A 62 14.65 -24.07 3.89
CA SER A 62 14.59 -23.98 2.42
C SER A 62 14.51 -22.54 1.90
N ALA A 63 14.28 -21.54 2.76
CA ALA A 63 14.07 -20.17 2.32
C ALA A 63 15.34 -19.56 1.74
N SER A 64 15.24 -19.01 0.54
CA SER A 64 16.37 -18.37 -0.12
C SER A 64 16.62 -16.95 0.44
N PRO A 65 17.72 -16.29 0.04
CA PRO A 65 17.96 -14.89 0.38
C PRO A 65 16.84 -13.95 -0.08
N LEU A 66 16.10 -14.31 -1.14
CA LEU A 66 14.97 -13.54 -1.64
C LEU A 66 13.91 -13.35 -0.55
N PHE A 67 13.49 -14.42 0.12
CA PHE A 67 12.51 -14.37 1.22
C PHE A 67 12.95 -13.42 2.34
N ARG A 68 14.26 -13.36 2.63
CA ARG A 68 14.80 -12.47 3.68
C ARG A 68 14.88 -11.01 3.23
N ALA A 69 15.11 -10.75 1.95
CA ALA A 69 15.24 -9.40 1.39
C ALA A 69 13.87 -8.74 1.13
N THR A 70 12.87 -9.53 0.71
CA THR A 70 11.55 -9.04 0.29
C THR A 70 10.87 -8.10 1.29
N PRO A 71 10.81 -8.36 2.62
CA PRO A 71 10.18 -7.43 3.57
C PRO A 71 10.78 -6.02 3.53
N TYR A 72 12.10 -5.92 3.36
CA TYR A 72 12.79 -4.63 3.30
C TYR A 72 12.54 -3.93 1.96
N ILE A 73 12.48 -4.68 0.86
CA ILE A 73 12.17 -4.14 -0.47
C ILE A 73 10.73 -3.61 -0.48
N VAL A 74 9.76 -4.41 -0.02
CA VAL A 74 8.33 -4.02 0.02
C VAL A 74 8.14 -2.79 0.91
N PHE A 75 8.74 -2.78 2.10
CA PHE A 75 8.67 -1.61 2.99
C PHE A 75 9.34 -0.38 2.36
N GLY A 76 10.50 -0.55 1.72
CA GLY A 76 11.19 0.52 1.01
C GLY A 76 10.36 1.10 -0.14
N CYS A 77 9.70 0.26 -0.94
CA CYS A 77 8.80 0.70 -2.00
C CYS A 77 7.62 1.53 -1.46
N MET A 78 6.99 1.09 -0.36
CA MET A 78 5.86 1.82 0.22
C MET A 78 6.31 3.13 0.88
N LEU A 79 7.48 3.15 1.51
CA LEU A 79 8.06 4.38 2.06
C LEU A 79 8.38 5.39 0.94
N LEU A 80 8.95 4.93 -0.16
CA LEU A 80 9.20 5.77 -1.35
C LEU A 80 7.90 6.27 -1.97
N ALA A 81 6.87 5.41 -2.05
CA ALA A 81 5.55 5.81 -2.54
C ALA A 81 4.95 6.95 -1.70
N CYS A 82 4.99 6.84 -0.36
CA CYS A 82 4.56 7.91 0.54
C CYS A 82 5.40 9.19 0.41
N GLY A 83 6.68 9.09 0.06
CA GLY A 83 7.53 10.26 -0.17
C GLY A 83 7.31 10.93 -1.53
N ILE A 84 6.75 10.20 -2.51
CA ILE A 84 6.45 10.70 -3.85
C ILE A 84 5.08 11.38 -3.91
N VAL A 85 4.08 10.84 -3.20
CA VAL A 85 2.73 11.40 -3.18
C VAL A 85 2.74 12.71 -2.38
N PRO A 86 2.40 13.88 -2.98
CA PRO A 86 2.47 15.16 -2.28
C PRO A 86 1.30 15.30 -1.30
N THR A 87 1.54 14.98 -0.03
CA THR A 87 0.50 15.04 1.03
C THR A 87 0.50 16.35 1.80
N LEU A 88 1.69 16.90 2.06
CA LEU A 88 1.87 18.11 2.89
C LEU A 88 2.29 19.34 2.08
N SER A 89 3.04 19.15 1.00
CA SER A 89 3.55 20.24 0.17
C SER A 89 3.81 19.75 -1.26
N THR A 90 3.71 20.64 -2.23
CA THR A 90 4.03 20.36 -3.64
C THR A 90 5.49 20.71 -3.99
N ASP A 91 6.17 21.51 -3.17
CA ASP A 91 7.59 21.91 -3.37
C ASP A 91 8.54 21.06 -2.52
N LEU A 92 8.60 19.77 -2.86
CA LEU A 92 9.42 18.79 -2.16
C LEU A 92 10.63 18.35 -3.01
N PRO A 93 11.76 17.94 -2.40
CA PRO A 93 12.92 17.45 -3.15
C PRO A 93 12.61 16.24 -4.05
N LEU A 94 11.68 15.36 -3.64
CA LEU A 94 11.24 14.21 -4.43
C LEU A 94 10.15 14.55 -5.45
N SER A 95 9.66 15.79 -5.51
CA SER A 95 8.64 16.22 -6.48
C SER A 95 9.04 15.98 -7.94
N VAL A 96 10.33 16.08 -8.25
CA VAL A 96 10.88 15.82 -9.60
C VAL A 96 10.73 14.35 -10.00
N ALA A 97 10.77 13.45 -9.03
CA ALA A 97 10.57 12.01 -9.24
C ALA A 97 9.10 11.59 -9.06
N ALA A 98 8.21 12.54 -8.73
CA ALA A 98 6.81 12.26 -8.43
C ALA A 98 5.96 12.13 -9.70
N ASP A 99 6.09 10.99 -10.38
CA ASP A 99 5.31 10.60 -11.55
C ASP A 99 4.28 9.51 -11.19
N ALA A 100 3.07 9.63 -11.73
CA ALA A 100 2.03 8.59 -11.68
C ALA A 100 2.54 7.22 -12.14
N ILE A 101 3.36 7.16 -13.19
CA ILE A 101 3.92 5.90 -13.71
C ILE A 101 4.90 5.29 -12.70
N ALA A 102 5.72 6.13 -12.06
CA ALA A 102 6.67 5.67 -11.04
C ALA A 102 5.93 5.10 -9.82
N LEU A 103 4.82 5.73 -9.40
CA LEU A 103 4.00 5.23 -8.30
C LEU A 103 3.42 3.84 -8.60
N VAL A 104 2.82 3.65 -9.77
CA VAL A 104 2.30 2.32 -10.18
C VAL A 104 3.43 1.30 -10.30
N GLY A 105 4.59 1.71 -10.83
CA GLY A 105 5.78 0.88 -10.90
C GLY A 105 6.28 0.41 -9.53
N LEU A 106 6.24 1.26 -8.49
CA LEU A 106 6.60 0.88 -7.12
C LEU A 106 5.64 -0.15 -6.54
N PHE A 107 4.32 -0.02 -6.78
CA PHE A 107 3.34 -1.01 -6.37
C PHE A 107 3.53 -2.36 -7.08
N ALA A 108 3.75 -2.33 -8.39
CA ALA A 108 4.05 -3.52 -9.19
C ALA A 108 5.34 -4.22 -8.69
N LEU A 109 6.39 -3.44 -8.41
CA LEU A 109 7.65 -3.97 -7.87
C LEU A 109 7.44 -4.68 -6.53
N ALA A 110 6.74 -4.03 -5.59
CA ALA A 110 6.42 -4.62 -4.29
C ALA A 110 5.61 -5.92 -4.45
N ARG A 111 4.61 -5.93 -5.34
CA ARG A 111 3.79 -7.11 -5.65
C ARG A 111 4.62 -8.26 -6.21
N VAL A 112 5.54 -7.99 -7.12
CA VAL A 112 6.43 -9.01 -7.70
C VAL A 112 7.27 -9.66 -6.62
N PHE A 113 7.93 -8.86 -5.77
CA PHE A 113 8.80 -9.40 -4.72
C PHE A 113 8.02 -10.18 -3.65
N ILE A 114 6.85 -9.73 -3.23
CA ILE A 114 6.04 -10.45 -2.25
C ILE A 114 5.48 -11.76 -2.81
N SER A 115 5.06 -11.77 -4.08
CA SER A 115 4.58 -12.98 -4.75
C SER A 115 5.69 -14.00 -4.98
N LEU A 116 6.89 -13.55 -5.40
CA LEU A 116 8.04 -14.42 -5.54
C LEU A 116 8.47 -15.02 -4.20
N ALA A 117 8.49 -14.22 -3.13
CA ALA A 117 8.83 -14.71 -1.81
C ALA A 117 7.81 -15.72 -1.26
N ALA A 118 6.52 -15.54 -1.56
CA ALA A 118 5.49 -16.52 -1.22
C ALA A 118 5.71 -17.87 -1.94
N MET A 119 6.21 -17.86 -3.18
CA MET A 119 6.55 -19.08 -3.91
C MET A 119 7.87 -19.72 -3.44
N ASP A 120 8.84 -18.92 -3.01
CA ASP A 120 10.21 -19.34 -2.65
C ASP A 120 10.26 -20.36 -1.50
N ILE A 121 9.31 -20.29 -0.57
CA ILE A 121 9.26 -21.19 0.59
C ILE A 121 8.84 -22.61 0.18
N GLY A 122 8.13 -22.74 -0.95
CA GLY A 122 7.71 -24.02 -1.51
C GLY A 122 6.45 -24.61 -0.88
N THR A 123 5.64 -23.81 -0.17
CA THR A 123 4.33 -24.28 0.35
C THR A 123 3.23 -24.16 -0.71
N SER A 124 2.25 -25.06 -0.63
CA SER A 124 1.11 -25.08 -1.56
C SER A 124 0.26 -23.81 -1.47
N PHE A 125 0.15 -23.20 -0.27
CA PHE A 125 -0.61 -21.98 -0.06
C PHE A 125 0.07 -20.73 -0.61
N GLY A 126 1.38 -20.59 -0.40
CA GLY A 126 2.12 -19.43 -0.92
C GLY A 126 2.02 -19.33 -2.44
N THR A 127 2.14 -20.47 -3.14
CA THR A 127 2.00 -20.50 -4.60
C THR A 127 0.56 -20.23 -5.08
N LEU A 128 -0.45 -20.74 -4.37
CA LEU A 128 -1.86 -20.48 -4.69
C LEU A 128 -2.23 -19.00 -4.48
N GLY A 129 -1.81 -18.41 -3.35
CA GLY A 129 -1.99 -17.00 -3.04
C GLY A 129 -1.30 -16.10 -4.06
N ALA A 130 -0.03 -16.38 -4.39
CA ALA A 130 0.74 -15.61 -5.37
C ALA A 130 0.11 -15.59 -6.76
N ARG A 131 -0.46 -16.71 -7.23
CA ARG A 131 -1.16 -16.73 -8.54
C ARG A 131 -2.43 -15.87 -8.53
N ARG A 132 -3.18 -15.87 -7.42
CA ARG A 132 -4.40 -15.09 -7.28
C ARG A 132 -4.11 -13.60 -7.16
N GLU A 133 -3.13 -13.23 -6.35
CA GLU A 133 -2.67 -11.85 -6.22
C GLU A 133 -2.18 -11.30 -7.57
N MET A 134 -1.40 -12.09 -8.32
CA MET A 134 -0.93 -11.69 -9.65
C MET A 134 -2.07 -11.52 -10.66
N LEU A 135 -3.10 -12.38 -10.61
CA LEU A 135 -4.29 -12.23 -11.46
C LEU A 135 -5.05 -10.93 -11.15
N ILE A 136 -5.24 -10.61 -9.86
CA ILE A 136 -5.90 -9.37 -9.45
C ILE A 136 -5.05 -8.16 -9.85
N GLY A 137 -3.74 -8.21 -9.58
CA GLY A 137 -2.80 -7.15 -9.92
C GLY A 137 -2.75 -6.84 -11.41
N PHE A 138 -2.75 -7.87 -12.26
CA PHE A 138 -2.79 -7.71 -13.71
C PHE A 138 -4.04 -6.94 -14.20
N LEU A 139 -5.16 -7.04 -13.48
CA LEU A 139 -6.38 -6.30 -13.79
C LEU A 139 -6.39 -4.90 -13.15
N ALA A 140 -5.87 -4.78 -11.93
CA ALA A 140 -5.91 -3.55 -11.13
C ALA A 140 -4.87 -2.51 -11.58
N GLU A 141 -3.65 -2.91 -11.95
CA GLU A 141 -2.57 -1.99 -12.33
C GLU A 141 -2.88 -1.15 -13.58
N PRO A 142 -3.37 -1.72 -14.71
CA PRO A 142 -3.77 -0.91 -15.86
C PRO A 142 -4.93 0.02 -15.53
N ALA A 143 -5.89 -0.44 -14.70
CA ALA A 143 -7.01 0.39 -14.26
C ALA A 143 -6.54 1.59 -13.42
N LEU A 144 -5.56 1.39 -12.54
CA LEU A 144 -4.94 2.46 -11.76
C LEU A 144 -4.27 3.51 -12.67
N LEU A 145 -3.52 3.06 -13.68
CA LEU A 145 -2.92 3.96 -14.67
C LEU A 145 -3.99 4.76 -15.43
N MET A 146 -5.07 4.11 -15.88
CA MET A 146 -6.15 4.81 -16.60
C MET A 146 -6.83 5.88 -15.75
N VAL A 147 -7.01 5.63 -14.45
CA VAL A 147 -7.54 6.62 -13.51
C VAL A 147 -6.60 7.83 -13.40
N LEU A 148 -5.30 7.58 -13.19
CA LEU A 148 -4.31 8.65 -13.07
C LEU A 148 -4.17 9.42 -14.39
N PHE A 149 -4.27 8.74 -15.53
CA PHE A 149 -4.24 9.39 -16.85
C PHE A 149 -5.46 10.26 -17.11
N SER A 150 -6.63 9.91 -16.57
CA SER A 150 -7.80 10.79 -16.68
C SER A 150 -7.56 12.15 -16.01
N ALA A 151 -6.83 12.18 -14.88
CA ALA A 151 -6.41 13.42 -14.24
C ALA A 151 -5.26 14.10 -14.99
N SER A 152 -4.30 13.33 -15.51
CA SER A 152 -3.14 13.85 -16.25
C SER A 152 -3.53 14.54 -17.56
N LEU A 153 -4.62 14.12 -18.20
CA LEU A 153 -5.13 14.77 -19.42
C LEU A 153 -5.60 16.22 -19.17
N ILE A 154 -6.00 16.55 -17.94
CA ILE A 154 -6.45 17.89 -17.55
C ILE A 154 -5.25 18.79 -17.26
N SER A 155 -4.22 18.25 -16.60
CA SER A 155 -3.00 18.97 -16.25
C SER A 155 -1.94 19.00 -17.36
N HIS A 156 -2.12 18.19 -18.41
CA HIS A 156 -1.12 17.93 -19.47
C HIS A 156 0.24 17.45 -18.95
N SER A 157 0.27 16.80 -17.78
CA SER A 157 1.49 16.27 -17.17
C SER A 157 1.22 15.00 -16.37
N THR A 158 2.16 14.06 -16.36
CA THR A 158 2.12 12.84 -15.53
C THR A 158 2.65 13.07 -14.11
N SER A 159 3.22 14.25 -13.84
CA SER A 159 3.71 14.63 -12.53
C SER A 159 2.55 14.86 -11.54
N LEU A 160 2.59 14.16 -10.40
CA LEU A 160 1.57 14.24 -9.36
C LEU A 160 1.49 15.64 -8.75
N THR A 161 2.62 16.32 -8.54
CA THR A 161 2.63 17.68 -8.01
C THR A 161 1.96 18.65 -8.96
N THR A 162 2.23 18.53 -10.26
CA THR A 162 1.61 19.37 -11.30
C THR A 162 0.11 19.11 -11.38
N ILE A 163 -0.33 17.86 -11.25
CA ILE A 163 -1.76 17.50 -11.20
C ILE A 163 -2.44 18.14 -10.00
N VAL A 164 -1.83 18.06 -8.80
CA VAL A 164 -2.41 18.65 -7.58
C VAL A 164 -2.46 20.18 -7.67
N ASP A 165 -1.39 20.84 -8.11
CA ASP A 165 -1.34 22.30 -8.24
C ASP A 165 -2.39 22.81 -9.25
N THR A 166 -2.51 22.15 -10.41
CA THR A 166 -3.48 22.53 -11.45
C THR A 166 -4.94 22.33 -11.02
N LEU A 167 -5.22 21.28 -10.24
CA LEU A 167 -6.56 21.04 -9.70
C LEU A 167 -6.88 21.97 -8.53
N SER A 168 -5.89 22.34 -7.70
CA SER A 168 -6.08 23.24 -6.56
C SER A 168 -6.43 24.68 -6.97
N GLN A 169 -5.99 25.12 -8.15
CA GLN A 169 -6.24 26.48 -8.63
C GLN A 169 -7.55 26.63 -9.43
N ARG A 170 -8.20 25.52 -9.77
CA ARG A 170 -9.47 25.54 -10.51
C ARG A 170 -10.66 25.60 -9.56
N GLU A 171 -11.75 26.21 -10.04
CA GLU A 171 -13.01 26.18 -9.29
C GLU A 171 -13.53 24.74 -9.15
N PHE A 172 -14.20 24.47 -8.03
CA PHE A 172 -14.71 23.16 -7.65
C PHE A 172 -15.91 22.76 -8.55
N MET A 173 -15.62 22.38 -9.78
CA MET A 173 -16.60 21.91 -10.76
C MET A 173 -16.55 20.38 -10.82
N ILE A 174 -17.72 19.72 -10.72
CA ILE A 174 -17.81 18.27 -10.89
C ILE A 174 -17.66 17.96 -12.38
N TYR A 175 -16.45 17.62 -12.81
CA TYR A 175 -16.21 17.08 -14.14
C TYR A 175 -16.69 15.62 -14.16
N PRO A 176 -17.65 15.24 -15.04
CA PRO A 176 -18.16 13.87 -15.08
C PRO A 176 -17.07 12.81 -15.27
N GLY A 177 -16.03 13.13 -16.06
CA GLY A 177 -14.86 12.25 -16.25
C GLY A 177 -14.10 11.98 -14.94
N LEU A 178 -13.87 13.01 -14.12
CA LEU A 178 -13.23 12.85 -12.81
C LEU A 178 -14.13 12.13 -11.81
N ALA A 179 -15.46 12.29 -11.91
CA ALA A 179 -16.39 11.53 -11.08
C ALA A 179 -16.31 10.02 -11.37
N PHE A 180 -16.32 9.63 -12.65
CA PHE A 180 -16.13 8.23 -13.05
C PHE A 180 -14.72 7.71 -12.69
N ALA A 181 -13.68 8.52 -12.87
CA ALA A 181 -12.33 8.19 -12.45
C ALA A 181 -12.26 7.98 -10.92
N GLY A 182 -12.98 8.78 -10.13
CA GLY A 182 -13.09 8.60 -8.69
C GLY A 182 -13.74 7.28 -8.30
N VAL A 183 -14.85 6.89 -8.97
CA VAL A 183 -15.48 5.57 -8.75
C VAL A 183 -14.50 4.45 -9.11
N ALA A 184 -13.85 4.52 -10.27
CA ALA A 184 -12.86 3.53 -10.68
C ALA A 184 -11.68 3.46 -9.69
N PHE A 185 -11.19 4.61 -9.21
CA PHE A 185 -10.15 4.68 -8.18
C PHE A 185 -10.55 3.96 -6.91
N THR A 186 -11.78 4.18 -6.42
CA THR A 186 -12.26 3.49 -5.21
C THR A 186 -12.32 1.97 -5.41
N MET A 187 -12.77 1.48 -6.57
CA MET A 187 -12.79 0.04 -6.87
C MET A 187 -11.38 -0.55 -6.92
N VAL A 188 -10.44 0.13 -7.59
CA VAL A 188 -9.04 -0.29 -7.69
C VAL A 188 -8.37 -0.26 -6.31
N SER A 189 -8.60 0.79 -5.51
CA SER A 189 -8.07 0.90 -4.15
C SER A 189 -8.55 -0.23 -3.24
N LEU A 190 -9.82 -0.66 -3.37
CA LEU A 190 -10.34 -1.83 -2.64
C LEU A 190 -9.66 -3.13 -3.07
N ALA A 191 -9.42 -3.31 -4.37
CA ALA A 191 -8.70 -4.47 -4.91
C ALA A 191 -7.23 -4.50 -4.45
N GLU A 192 -6.53 -3.37 -4.57
CA GLU A 192 -5.11 -3.23 -4.20
C GLU A 192 -4.84 -3.42 -2.70
N ASN A 193 -5.81 -3.06 -1.84
CA ASN A 193 -5.70 -3.22 -0.40
C ASN A 193 -6.28 -4.55 0.12
N ALA A 194 -6.59 -5.50 -0.76
CA ALA A 194 -7.17 -6.80 -0.41
C ALA A 194 -8.40 -6.66 0.51
N ARG A 195 -9.32 -5.76 0.15
CA ARG A 195 -10.55 -5.49 0.93
C ARG A 195 -11.79 -6.01 0.22
N VAL A 196 -12.86 -6.16 1.01
CA VAL A 196 -14.18 -6.59 0.55
C VAL A 196 -14.67 -5.57 -0.49
N PRO A 197 -15.13 -5.98 -1.68
CA PRO A 197 -15.57 -7.34 -2.05
C PRO A 197 -14.52 -8.26 -2.68
N VAL A 198 -13.29 -7.81 -2.93
CA VAL A 198 -12.27 -8.56 -3.68
C VAL A 198 -11.58 -9.62 -2.82
N ASP A 199 -11.18 -9.26 -1.61
CA ASP A 199 -10.62 -10.19 -0.62
C ASP A 199 -11.17 -9.88 0.78
N ASN A 200 -11.15 -10.86 1.68
CA ASN A 200 -11.55 -10.66 3.07
C ASN A 200 -10.39 -11.03 4.02
N PRO A 201 -9.67 -10.04 4.57
CA PRO A 201 -8.50 -10.28 5.42
C PRO A 201 -8.84 -10.96 6.75
N ALA A 202 -10.12 -11.01 7.13
CA ALA A 202 -10.57 -11.71 8.34
C ALA A 202 -10.74 -13.22 8.13
N THR A 203 -10.58 -13.72 6.91
CA THR A 203 -10.80 -15.14 6.60
C THR A 203 -9.49 -15.89 6.66
N HIS A 204 -9.37 -16.81 7.63
CA HIS A 204 -8.24 -17.74 7.71
C HIS A 204 -8.55 -19.12 7.10
N LEU A 205 -9.60 -19.20 6.27
CA LEU A 205 -9.89 -20.42 5.52
C LEU A 205 -8.88 -20.54 4.38
N GLU A 206 -8.02 -21.55 4.47
CA GLU A 206 -6.85 -21.70 3.62
C GLU A 206 -7.14 -21.68 2.12
N LEU A 207 -8.33 -22.13 1.70
CA LEU A 207 -8.74 -22.11 0.30
C LEU A 207 -9.19 -20.75 -0.22
N THR A 208 -9.59 -19.82 0.65
CA THR A 208 -10.10 -18.49 0.25
C THR A 208 -9.12 -17.37 0.54
N MET A 209 -8.00 -17.67 1.20
CA MET A 209 -6.95 -16.68 1.44
C MET A 209 -6.30 -16.27 0.12
N ILE A 210 -6.17 -14.96 -0.10
CA ILE A 210 -5.37 -14.39 -1.19
C ILE A 210 -4.16 -13.67 -0.57
N HIS A 211 -4.39 -12.54 0.09
CA HIS A 211 -3.30 -11.74 0.66
C HIS A 211 -2.64 -12.42 1.86
N GLU A 212 -3.43 -12.99 2.77
CA GLU A 212 -2.93 -13.72 3.96
C GLU A 212 -2.05 -14.91 3.58
N ALA A 213 -2.33 -15.57 2.45
CA ALA A 213 -1.53 -16.69 1.97
C ALA A 213 -0.12 -16.28 1.53
N LEU A 214 0.09 -15.01 1.15
CA LEU A 214 1.42 -14.49 0.78
C LEU A 214 2.32 -14.30 1.99
N ILE A 215 1.72 -13.95 3.14
CA ILE A 215 2.43 -13.54 4.34
C ILE A 215 2.51 -14.64 5.41
N LEU A 216 1.83 -15.76 5.21
CA LEU A 216 1.59 -16.83 6.18
C LEU A 216 2.86 -17.37 6.85
N GLU A 217 3.96 -17.44 6.11
CA GLU A 217 5.23 -18.02 6.55
C GLU A 217 6.18 -16.97 7.16
N TYR A 218 5.81 -15.69 7.13
CA TYR A 218 6.59 -14.64 7.77
C TYR A 218 6.30 -14.55 9.26
N SER A 219 7.36 -14.28 10.03
CA SER A 219 7.27 -14.16 11.48
C SER A 219 8.19 -13.08 12.04
N GLY A 220 7.85 -12.60 13.23
CA GLY A 220 8.61 -11.59 13.96
C GLY A 220 8.81 -10.30 13.17
N ARG A 221 10.04 -9.80 13.13
CA ARG A 221 10.41 -8.54 12.45
C ARG A 221 10.01 -8.48 10.97
N HIS A 222 10.08 -9.59 10.24
CA HIS A 222 9.78 -9.59 8.80
C HIS A 222 8.28 -9.37 8.57
N LEU A 223 7.43 -10.02 9.37
CA LEU A 223 6.00 -9.77 9.35
C LEU A 223 5.67 -8.33 9.78
N ALA A 224 6.37 -7.79 10.79
CA ALA A 224 6.19 -6.40 11.21
C ALA A 224 6.40 -5.40 10.07
N LEU A 225 7.45 -5.59 9.25
CA LEU A 225 7.73 -4.72 8.11
C LEU A 225 6.67 -4.82 7.02
N ILE A 226 6.17 -6.02 6.74
CA ILE A 226 5.13 -6.23 5.73
C ILE A 226 3.79 -5.61 6.19
N GLU A 227 3.40 -5.82 7.44
CA GLU A 227 2.19 -5.21 8.03
C GLU A 227 2.27 -3.68 8.05
N TRP A 228 3.44 -3.15 8.34
CA TRP A 228 3.66 -1.71 8.30
C TRP A 228 3.62 -1.17 6.86
N ALA A 229 4.21 -1.90 5.90
CA ALA A 229 4.12 -1.58 4.48
C ALA A 229 2.67 -1.63 3.96
N ALA A 230 1.87 -2.60 4.38
CA ALA A 230 0.45 -2.68 4.05
C ALA A 230 -0.34 -1.50 4.64
N SER A 231 0.01 -1.06 5.85
CA SER A 231 -0.56 0.14 6.46
C SER A 231 -0.18 1.40 5.67
N LEU A 232 1.06 1.50 5.19
CA LEU A 232 1.54 2.61 4.35
C LEU A 232 0.87 2.61 2.97
N LYS A 233 0.67 1.44 2.35
CA LYS A 233 -0.03 1.31 1.06
C LYS A 233 -1.47 1.82 1.13
N LEU A 234 -2.10 1.65 2.30
CA LEU A 234 -3.48 2.08 2.54
C LEU A 234 -3.61 3.59 2.80
N PHE A 235 -2.56 4.22 3.33
CA PHE A 235 -2.51 5.63 3.66
C PHE A 235 -2.35 6.48 2.41
#